data_AF-A0A537S2U3-F1
#
_entry.id   AF-A0A537S2U3-F1
#
_cell.length_a   1.000
_cell.length_b   1.000
_cell.length_c   1.000
_cell.angle_alpha   90.00
_cell.angle_beta   90.00
_cell.angle_gamma   90.00
#
_symmetry.space_group_name_H-M   'P 1'
#
loop_
_entity.id
_entity.type
_entity.pdbx_description
1 polymer ?
#
loop_
_entity_poly.entity_id
_entity_poly.type
_entity_poly.pdbx_seq_one_letter_code
_entity_poly.pdbx_strand_id
1 'polypeptide(L)'
;MAALATIAATVTVDIRESLATADLARQGPRTGRQAPRQPAAVAEAPAPTTPPQLSACQQRLTPDFVLMHPLAPITGPGSCGAEDVVRLDAVVLKDGQRIALAPAPTLRCPMAEAVAHWIGEEVTPAAATFGSPAHTIITGTSYE
;
A
#
# COMPACT_ATOMS: atom_id res chain seq x y z
N MET A 1 4.16 34.46 -32.18
CA MET A 1 3.45 34.80 -30.92
C MET A 1 1.96 34.60 -31.18
N ALA A 2 1.25 33.97 -30.22
CA ALA A 2 -0.19 33.64 -30.23
C ALA A 2 -0.62 32.33 -30.95
N ALA A 3 -0.25 31.16 -30.41
CA ALA A 3 -0.96 29.89 -30.69
C ALA A 3 -0.81 28.77 -29.64
N LEU A 4 -0.16 29.00 -28.49
CA LEU A 4 0.17 27.94 -27.52
C LEU A 4 -0.63 27.99 -26.20
N ALA A 5 -1.54 28.96 -26.02
CA ALA A 5 -2.21 29.19 -24.74
C ALA A 5 -3.57 28.47 -24.57
N THR A 6 -4.09 27.78 -25.59
CA THR A 6 -5.49 27.31 -25.59
C THR A 6 -5.67 25.86 -25.11
N ILE A 7 -4.61 25.04 -25.06
CA ILE A 7 -4.73 23.59 -24.76
C ILE A 7 -4.96 23.32 -23.26
N ALA A 8 -4.49 24.18 -22.35
CA ALA A 8 -4.57 23.95 -20.90
C ALA A 8 -5.98 24.16 -20.30
N ALA A 9 -6.88 24.87 -20.99
CA ALA A 9 -8.18 25.25 -20.45
C ALA A 9 -9.29 24.22 -20.70
N THR A 10 -9.14 23.32 -21.69
CA THR A 10 -10.19 22.34 -22.04
C THR A 10 -10.14 21.08 -21.18
N VAL A 11 -8.94 20.61 -20.80
CA VAL A 11 -8.77 19.38 -20.00
C VAL A 11 -9.34 19.50 -18.58
N THR A 12 -9.38 20.71 -18.00
CA THR A 12 -9.86 20.92 -16.62
C THR A 12 -11.39 20.97 -16.50
N VAL A 13 -12.11 21.26 -17.59
CA VAL A 13 -13.58 21.30 -17.60
C VAL A 13 -14.16 19.89 -17.65
N ASP A 14 -13.63 19.03 -18.52
CA ASP A 14 -14.07 17.64 -18.73
C ASP A 14 -13.96 16.75 -17.47
N ILE A 15 -12.91 16.96 -16.65
CA ILE A 15 -12.66 16.18 -15.43
C ILE A 15 -13.67 16.54 -14.32
N ARG A 16 -14.10 17.81 -14.24
CA ARG A 16 -15.06 18.24 -13.19
C ARG A 16 -16.48 17.76 -13.48
N GLU A 17 -16.88 17.67 -14.75
CA GLU A 17 -18.19 17.11 -15.13
C GLU A 17 -18.27 15.59 -14.92
N SER A 18 -17.18 14.85 -15.15
CA SER A 18 -17.15 13.38 -14.95
C SER A 18 -17.25 12.92 -13.49
N LEU A 19 -16.83 13.75 -12.53
CA LEU A 19 -16.89 13.39 -11.10
C LEU A 19 -18.28 13.63 -10.49
N ALA A 20 -19.08 14.54 -11.05
CA ALA A 20 -20.40 14.88 -10.52
C ALA A 20 -21.45 13.80 -10.80
N THR A 21 -21.36 13.11 -11.94
CA THR A 21 -22.30 12.04 -12.34
C THR A 21 -22.04 10.71 -11.63
N ALA A 22 -20.81 10.45 -11.18
CA ALA A 22 -20.47 9.24 -10.43
C ALA A 22 -21.03 9.22 -8.99
N ASP A 23 -21.27 10.39 -8.38
CA ASP A 23 -21.73 10.51 -6.99
C ASP A 23 -23.24 10.28 -6.84
N LEU A 24 -24.03 10.67 -7.85
CA LEU A 24 -25.49 10.52 -7.84
C LEU A 24 -25.94 9.05 -7.99
N ALA A 25 -25.15 8.20 -8.65
CA ALA A 25 -25.52 6.80 -8.91
C ALA A 25 -25.37 5.89 -7.68
N ARG A 26 -24.65 6.30 -6.61
CA ARG A 26 -24.47 5.49 -5.39
C ARG A 26 -25.52 5.73 -4.30
N GLN A 27 -26.40 6.72 -4.46
CA GLN A 27 -27.35 7.08 -3.42
C GLN A 27 -28.69 6.37 -3.63
N GLY A 28 -28.71 5.06 -3.35
CA GLY A 28 -29.97 4.33 -3.19
C GLY A 28 -30.82 4.89 -2.04
N PRO A 29 -32.15 4.70 -2.05
CA PRO A 29 -33.04 5.25 -1.04
C PRO A 29 -32.74 4.63 0.33
N ARG A 30 -32.23 5.44 1.26
CA ARG A 30 -32.01 5.04 2.65
C ARG A 30 -33.34 4.99 3.40
N THR A 31 -34.05 3.89 3.26
CA THR A 31 -35.17 3.55 4.15
C THR A 31 -34.66 2.61 5.25
N GLY A 32 -34.46 3.12 6.48
CA GLY A 32 -34.07 2.25 7.59
C GLY A 32 -33.68 2.93 8.90
N ARG A 33 -34.69 3.36 9.68
CA ARG A 33 -34.78 3.47 11.15
C ARG A 33 -33.56 4.05 11.91
N GLN A 34 -33.68 5.32 12.29
CA GLN A 34 -32.76 6.01 13.19
C GLN A 34 -32.82 5.39 14.60
N ALA A 35 -31.71 4.84 15.08
CA ALA A 35 -31.58 4.35 16.46
C ALA A 35 -31.61 5.53 17.47
N PRO A 36 -32.02 5.32 18.72
CA PRO A 36 -32.00 6.35 19.76
C PRO A 36 -30.59 6.94 19.91
N ARG A 37 -30.48 8.27 19.94
CA ARG A 37 -29.20 8.96 20.19
C ARG A 37 -28.73 8.60 21.59
N GLN A 38 -27.72 7.75 21.66
CA GLN A 38 -26.94 7.53 22.88
C GLN A 38 -26.24 8.86 23.22
N PRO A 39 -26.22 9.32 24.49
CA PRO A 39 -25.49 10.53 24.87
C PRO A 39 -24.03 10.37 24.44
N ALA A 40 -23.53 11.33 23.67
CA ALA A 40 -22.14 11.33 23.24
C ALA A 40 -21.26 11.34 24.49
N ALA A 41 -20.53 10.24 24.72
CA ALA A 41 -19.38 10.28 25.60
C ALA A 41 -18.48 11.41 25.11
N VAL A 42 -18.08 12.29 26.02
CA VAL A 42 -17.14 13.38 25.73
C VAL A 42 -15.89 12.73 25.14
N ALA A 43 -15.68 12.92 23.84
CA ALA A 43 -14.50 12.41 23.17
C ALA A 43 -13.29 13.14 23.76
N GLU A 44 -12.47 12.39 24.49
CA GLU A 44 -11.16 12.86 24.93
C GLU A 44 -10.36 13.24 23.68
N ALA A 45 -9.79 14.45 23.69
CA ALA A 45 -9.01 14.94 22.55
C ALA A 45 -7.87 13.95 22.25
N PRO A 46 -7.61 13.59 20.98
CA PRO A 46 -6.49 12.71 20.67
C PRO A 46 -5.21 13.38 21.14
N ALA A 47 -4.48 12.71 22.04
CA ALA A 47 -3.13 13.13 22.39
C ALA A 47 -2.28 13.26 21.12
N PRO A 48 -1.33 14.21 21.08
CA PRO A 48 -0.44 14.37 19.92
C PRO A 48 0.22 13.04 19.58
N THR A 49 -0.10 12.51 18.40
CA THR A 49 0.40 11.22 17.94
C THR A 49 1.88 11.38 17.62
N THR A 50 2.75 11.04 18.57
CA THR A 50 4.14 10.73 18.24
C THR A 50 4.12 9.69 17.11
N PRO A 51 4.87 9.88 16.01
CA PRO A 51 4.96 8.88 14.97
C PRO A 51 5.31 7.53 15.60
N PRO A 52 4.57 6.46 15.28
CA PRO A 52 4.85 5.15 15.85
C PRO A 52 6.32 4.82 15.57
N GLN A 53 7.06 4.52 16.65
CA GLN A 53 8.45 4.12 16.55
C GLN A 53 8.52 2.83 15.73
N LEU A 54 9.37 2.81 14.70
CA LEU A 54 9.59 1.59 13.92
C LEU A 54 10.24 0.53 14.80
N SER A 55 9.81 -0.72 14.66
CA SER A 55 10.46 -1.83 15.35
C SER A 55 11.87 -2.08 14.82
N ALA A 56 12.67 -2.84 15.58
CA ALA A 56 14.05 -3.15 15.20
C ALA A 56 14.14 -3.84 13.84
N CYS A 57 13.14 -4.65 13.47
CA CYS A 57 13.07 -5.26 12.15
C CYS A 57 12.80 -4.20 11.07
N GLN A 58 11.80 -3.34 11.28
CA GLN A 58 11.45 -2.30 10.32
C GLN A 58 12.59 -1.29 10.09
N GLN A 59 13.43 -1.06 11.10
CA GLN A 59 14.63 -0.21 10.96
C GLN A 59 15.70 -0.82 10.05
N ARG A 60 15.78 -2.15 9.93
CA ARG A 60 16.70 -2.82 8.98
C ARG A 60 16.18 -2.79 7.54
N LEU A 61 14.87 -2.61 7.36
CA LEU A 61 14.22 -2.46 6.06
C LEU A 61 14.41 -1.05 5.51
N THR A 62 15.66 -0.67 5.25
CA THR A 62 16.02 0.66 4.73
C THR A 62 15.55 0.86 3.28
N PRO A 63 15.39 2.12 2.82
CA PRO A 63 14.98 2.40 1.43
C PRO A 63 15.93 1.88 0.35
N ASP A 64 17.20 1.64 0.68
CA ASP A 64 18.20 1.05 -0.23
C ASP A 64 18.11 -0.49 -0.28
N PHE A 65 17.28 -1.09 0.58
CA PHE A 65 17.05 -2.53 0.64
C PHE A 65 15.64 -2.91 0.17
N VAL A 66 14.61 -2.21 0.67
CA VAL A 66 13.21 -2.46 0.31
C VAL A 66 12.39 -1.18 0.26
N LEU A 67 11.36 -1.17 -0.59
CA LEU A 67 10.27 -0.21 -0.50
C LEU A 67 9.12 -0.87 0.26
N MET A 68 8.82 -0.37 1.46
CA MET A 68 7.76 -0.91 2.31
C MET A 68 7.02 0.18 3.07
N HIS A 69 5.80 -0.15 3.48
CA HIS A 69 4.98 0.68 4.35
C HIS A 69 4.68 -0.08 5.65
N PRO A 70 5.06 0.43 6.83
CA PRO A 70 4.64 -0.12 8.11
C PRO A 70 3.11 -0.08 8.22
N LEU A 71 2.52 -1.15 8.74
CA LEU A 71 1.09 -1.25 9.00
C LEU A 71 0.86 -1.49 10.49
N ALA A 72 -0.36 -1.19 10.95
CA ALA A 72 -0.77 -1.52 12.31
C ALA A 72 -0.78 -3.05 12.52
N PRO A 73 -0.53 -3.53 13.74
CA PRO A 73 -0.70 -4.94 14.08
C PRO A 73 -2.11 -5.44 13.76
N ILE A 74 -2.19 -6.69 13.30
CA ILE A 74 -3.46 -7.39 13.10
C ILE A 74 -3.80 -8.06 14.43
N THR A 75 -4.85 -7.57 15.09
CA THR A 75 -5.31 -8.08 16.39
C THR A 75 -6.83 -8.27 16.37
N GLY A 76 -7.34 -9.11 17.28
CA GLY A 76 -8.78 -9.33 17.46
C GLY A 76 -9.13 -10.76 17.89
N PRO A 77 -10.29 -10.96 18.55
CA PRO A 77 -10.75 -12.30 18.95
C PRO A 77 -10.84 -13.25 17.75
N GLY A 78 -10.24 -14.44 17.88
CA GLY A 78 -10.24 -15.45 16.80
C GLY A 78 -9.34 -15.11 15.60
N SER A 79 -8.56 -14.02 15.64
CA SER A 79 -7.59 -13.71 14.57
C SER A 79 -6.34 -14.59 14.68
N CYS A 80 -5.72 -14.90 13.53
CA CYS A 80 -4.39 -15.53 13.48
C CYS A 80 -3.29 -14.59 14.05
N GLY A 81 -3.58 -13.28 14.07
CA GLY A 81 -2.71 -12.25 14.61
C GLY A 81 -1.47 -11.96 13.76
N ALA A 82 -0.97 -10.73 13.82
CA ALA A 82 0.34 -10.37 13.30
C ALA A 82 0.86 -9.08 13.92
N GLU A 83 2.05 -9.14 14.53
CA GLU A 83 2.81 -7.97 14.96
C GLU A 83 3.81 -7.56 13.88
N ASP A 84 4.35 -6.35 13.98
CA ASP A 84 5.40 -5.82 13.08
C ASP A 84 5.04 -5.95 11.59
N VAL A 85 3.81 -5.61 11.24
CA VAL A 85 3.27 -5.81 9.89
C VAL A 85 3.81 -4.75 8.93
N VAL A 86 4.16 -5.17 7.72
CA VAL A 86 4.57 -4.28 6.63
C VAL A 86 3.86 -4.68 5.33
N ARG A 87 3.57 -3.68 4.49
CA ARG A 87 3.24 -3.89 3.07
C ARG A 87 4.53 -3.74 2.27
N LEU A 88 4.93 -4.80 1.56
CA LEU A 88 6.17 -4.82 0.78
C LEU A 88 5.86 -4.50 -0.68
N ASP A 89 6.38 -3.37 -1.19
CA ASP A 89 6.14 -2.92 -2.56
C ASP A 89 7.21 -3.40 -3.54
N ALA A 90 8.48 -3.35 -3.12
CA ALA A 90 9.60 -3.75 -3.96
C ALA A 90 10.84 -4.10 -3.14
N VAL A 91 11.73 -4.89 -3.75
CA VAL A 91 13.12 -5.10 -3.30
C VAL A 91 14.04 -4.21 -4.13
N VAL A 92 14.98 -3.53 -3.48
CA VAL A 92 15.99 -2.70 -4.13
C VAL A 92 17.30 -3.48 -4.19
N LEU A 93 17.79 -3.70 -5.41
CA LEU A 93 19.05 -4.38 -5.66
C LEU A 93 20.23 -3.42 -5.49
N LYS A 94 21.45 -3.97 -5.40
CA LYS A 94 22.69 -3.20 -5.18
C LYS A 94 22.99 -2.16 -6.27
N ASP A 95 22.49 -2.37 -7.48
CA ASP A 95 22.60 -1.44 -8.61
C ASP A 95 21.47 -0.39 -8.64
N GLY A 96 20.58 -0.42 -7.64
CA GLY A 96 19.41 0.46 -7.53
C GLY A 96 18.19 -0.02 -8.32
N GLN A 97 18.29 -1.14 -9.06
CA GLN A 97 17.14 -1.72 -9.74
C GLN A 97 16.09 -2.17 -8.72
N ARG A 98 14.82 -1.94 -9.05
CA ARG A 98 13.69 -2.32 -8.21
C ARG A 98 12.97 -3.53 -8.79
N ILE A 99 12.80 -4.55 -7.96
CA ILE A 99 11.97 -5.72 -8.25
C ILE A 99 10.63 -5.51 -7.56
N ALA A 100 9.59 -5.19 -8.33
CA ALA A 100 8.25 -4.97 -7.78
C ALA A 100 7.60 -6.28 -7.33
N LEU A 101 6.77 -6.23 -6.27
CA LEU A 101 5.88 -7.33 -5.89
C LEU A 101 4.43 -6.93 -6.22
N ALA A 102 3.74 -7.74 -7.02
CA ALA A 102 2.43 -7.39 -7.56
C ALA A 102 1.41 -8.55 -7.43
N PRO A 103 0.30 -8.36 -6.68
CA PRO A 103 0.04 -7.25 -5.75
C PRO A 103 1.06 -7.20 -4.60
N ALA A 104 1.24 -6.01 -3.99
CA ALA A 104 2.15 -5.83 -2.85
C ALA A 104 1.65 -6.64 -1.64
N PRO A 105 2.38 -7.65 -1.17
CA PRO A 105 1.93 -8.49 -0.08
C PRO A 105 2.04 -7.78 1.27
N THR A 106 1.12 -8.12 2.17
CA THR A 106 1.20 -7.78 3.59
C THR A 106 1.86 -8.93 4.34
N LEU A 107 2.99 -8.66 4.97
CA LEU A 107 3.83 -9.66 5.65
C LEU A 107 4.18 -9.17 7.06
N ARG A 108 4.49 -10.10 7.96
CA ARG A 108 5.27 -9.75 9.16
C ARG A 108 6.67 -9.32 8.72
N CYS A 109 7.25 -8.32 9.37
CA CYS A 109 8.52 -7.75 8.97
C CYS A 109 9.65 -8.78 8.79
N PRO A 110 9.84 -9.77 9.69
CA PRO A 110 10.89 -10.78 9.48
C PRO A 110 10.71 -11.61 8.20
N MET A 111 9.46 -11.84 7.78
CA MET A 111 9.18 -12.52 6.52
C MET A 111 9.47 -11.62 5.32
N ALA A 112 9.15 -10.32 5.41
CA ALA A 112 9.50 -9.37 4.35
C ALA A 112 11.03 -9.27 4.17
N GLU A 113 11.79 -9.24 5.27
CA GLU A 113 13.25 -9.27 5.26
C GLU A 113 13.77 -10.55 4.57
N ALA A 114 13.27 -11.72 4.97
CA ALA A 114 13.66 -13.00 4.37
C ALA A 114 13.33 -13.08 2.87
N VAL A 115 12.15 -12.59 2.46
CA VAL A 115 11.75 -12.51 1.05
C VAL A 115 12.68 -11.60 0.27
N ALA A 116 13.06 -10.44 0.82
CA ALA A 116 13.98 -9.52 0.17
C ALA A 116 15.37 -10.13 -0.04
N HIS A 117 15.90 -10.84 0.97
CA HIS A 117 17.14 -11.60 0.83
C HIS A 117 17.03 -12.68 -0.25
N TRP A 118 16.00 -13.52 -0.20
CA TRP A 118 15.78 -14.56 -1.21
C TRP A 118 15.70 -13.99 -2.64
N ILE A 119 15.04 -12.84 -2.81
CA ILE A 119 14.93 -12.19 -4.12
C ILE A 119 16.29 -11.71 -4.64
N GLY A 120 17.08 -11.08 -3.78
CA GLY A 120 18.39 -10.55 -4.16
C GLY A 120 19.44 -11.64 -4.35
N GLU A 121 19.43 -12.66 -3.51
CA GLU A 121 20.48 -13.69 -3.42
C GLU A 121 20.22 -14.88 -4.35
N GLU A 122 18.95 -15.26 -4.56
CA GLU A 122 18.59 -16.48 -5.30
C GLU A 122 17.81 -16.18 -6.58
N VAL A 123 16.73 -15.39 -6.48
CA VAL A 123 15.83 -15.16 -7.62
C VAL A 123 16.49 -14.33 -8.71
N THR A 124 17.15 -13.23 -8.35
CA THR A 124 17.75 -12.31 -9.33
C THR A 124 18.89 -12.99 -10.11
N PRO A 125 19.84 -13.70 -9.47
CA PRO A 125 20.87 -14.43 -10.21
C PRO A 125 20.29 -15.52 -11.12
N ALA A 126 19.28 -16.26 -10.66
CA ALA A 126 18.61 -17.26 -11.48
C ALA A 126 17.92 -16.61 -12.69
N ALA A 127 17.22 -15.50 -12.49
CA ALA A 127 16.50 -14.80 -13.55
C ALA A 127 17.40 -14.23 -14.64
N ALA A 128 18.61 -13.79 -14.27
CA ALA A 128 19.60 -13.27 -15.24
C ALA A 128 19.97 -14.28 -16.33
N THR A 129 19.74 -15.57 -16.11
CA THR A 129 19.99 -16.63 -17.10
C THR A 129 18.96 -16.67 -18.24
N PHE A 130 17.81 -15.99 -18.11
CA PHE A 130 16.70 -16.05 -19.08
C PHE A 130 16.74 -14.96 -20.18
N GLY A 131 17.88 -14.27 -20.35
CA GLY A 131 18.08 -13.28 -21.42
C GLY A 131 17.54 -11.88 -21.13
N SER A 132 16.90 -11.67 -19.98
CA SER A 132 16.55 -10.35 -19.43
C SER A 132 16.44 -10.42 -17.91
N PRO A 133 16.80 -9.36 -17.17
CA PRO A 133 16.69 -9.36 -15.71
C PRO A 133 15.22 -9.39 -15.26
N ALA A 134 14.97 -9.91 -14.05
CA ALA A 134 13.65 -9.83 -13.45
C ALA A 134 13.28 -8.37 -13.15
N HIS A 135 12.01 -8.01 -13.33
CA HIS A 135 11.49 -6.69 -12.94
C HIS A 135 10.30 -6.76 -11.99
N THR A 136 9.58 -7.87 -11.97
CA THR A 136 8.37 -8.03 -11.16
C THR A 136 8.21 -9.48 -10.72
N ILE A 137 7.81 -9.65 -9.46
CA ILE A 137 7.36 -10.91 -8.88
C ILE A 137 5.85 -10.83 -8.74
N ILE A 138 5.17 -11.76 -9.38
CA ILE A 138 3.72 -11.90 -9.26
C ILE A 138 3.42 -12.69 -8.00
N THR A 139 2.70 -12.07 -7.06
CA THR A 139 2.23 -12.76 -5.86
C THR A 139 0.92 -13.47 -6.18
N GLY A 140 0.88 -14.78 -5.95
CA GLY A 140 -0.30 -15.59 -6.23
C GLY A 140 -1.44 -15.35 -5.24
N THR A 141 -2.67 -15.55 -5.69
CA THR A 141 -3.82 -15.79 -4.81
C THR A 141 -3.69 -17.21 -4.22
N SER A 142 -4.09 -17.39 -2.96
CA SER A 142 -4.09 -18.71 -2.31
C SER A 142 -4.82 -19.76 -3.15
N TYR A 143 -4.45 -21.04 -3.03
CA TYR A 143 -4.99 -22.16 -3.79
C TYR A 143 -6.50 -22.05 -4.03
N GLU A 144 -6.87 -22.02 -5.30
CA GLU A 144 -8.21 -22.25 -5.83
C GLU A 144 -8.22 -23.55 -6.64
#